data_AF-A0A954ZPH8-F1
#
_entry.id   AF-A0A954ZPH8-F1
#
_cell.length_a   1.000
_cell.length_b   1.000
_cell.length_c   1.000
_cell.angle_alpha   90.00
_cell.angle_beta   90.00
_cell.angle_gamma   90.00
#
_symmetry.space_group_name_H-M   'P 1'
#
loop_
_entity.id
_entity.type
_entity.pdbx_description
1 polymer ?
#
loop_
_entity_poly.entity_id
_entity_poly.type
_entity_poly.pdbx_seq_one_letter_code
_entity_poly.pdbx_strand_id
1 'polypeptide(L)' 'APGMILKAVRELDLDLERSWLIGDMPRDCESGVNAGIDADRCLLIGEEGRFTDVLAAARHVVGMADPAPIL' A
#
# COMPACT_ATOMS: atom_id res chain seq x y z
N ALA A 1 10.71 -5.11 9.62
CA ALA A 1 10.05 -5.12 10.95
C ALA A 1 9.07 -3.94 11.02
N PRO A 2 7.86 -4.12 11.56
CA PRO A 2 6.71 -3.20 11.37
C PRO A 2 6.66 -2.00 12.33
N GLY A 3 7.72 -1.73 13.10
CA GLY A 3 7.65 -0.85 14.28
C GLY A 3 7.15 0.57 14.02
N MET A 4 7.62 1.21 12.94
CA MET A 4 7.17 2.57 12.59
C MET A 4 5.70 2.61 12.15
N ILE A 5 5.24 1.58 11.44
CA ILE A 5 3.84 1.48 10.99
C ILE A 5 2.91 1.31 12.20
N LEU A 6 3.25 0.39 13.11
CA LEU A 6 2.46 0.18 14.33
C LEU A 6 2.45 1.42 15.23
N LYS A 7 3.53 2.20 15.25
CA LYS A 7 3.57 3.50 15.94
C LYS A 7 2.59 4.49 15.29
N ALA A 8 2.63 4.65 13.96
CA ALA A 8 1.74 5.53 13.23
C ALA A 8 0.26 5.17 13.43
N VAL A 9 -0.08 3.88 13.42
CA VAL A 9 -1.45 3.39 13.72
C VAL A 9 -1.96 3.92 15.05
N ARG A 10 -1.14 3.86 16.10
CA ARG A 10 -1.54 4.34 17.44
C ARG A 10 -1.61 5.86 17.55
N GLU A 11 -0.71 6.57 16.88
CA GLU A 11 -0.61 8.03 16.99
C GLU A 11 -1.64 8.75 16.10
N LEU A 12 -2.06 8.12 15.00
CA LEU A 12 -2.92 8.71 13.98
C LEU A 12 -4.28 8.00 13.85
N ASP A 13 -4.55 7.00 14.68
CA ASP A 13 -5.80 6.20 14.67
C ASP A 13 -6.12 5.62 13.28
N LEU A 14 -5.12 4.96 12.67
CA LEU A 14 -5.24 4.43 11.31
C LEU A 14 -5.91 3.05 11.29
N ASP A 15 -6.85 2.87 10.36
CA ASP A 15 -7.41 1.56 10.02
C ASP A 15 -6.49 0.81 9.03
N LEU A 16 -5.78 -0.20 9.52
CA LEU A 16 -4.87 -1.02 8.71
C LEU A 16 -5.60 -1.83 7.62
N GLU A 17 -6.82 -2.28 7.87
CA GLU A 17 -7.61 -3.05 6.90
C GLU A 17 -8.01 -2.19 5.70
N ARG A 18 -8.00 -0.85 5.86
CA ARG A 18 -8.29 0.14 4.81
C ARG A 18 -7.06 0.88 4.31
N SER A 19 -5.90 0.61 4.90
CA SER A 19 -4.63 1.27 4.56
C SER A 19 -3.96 0.65 3.34
N TRP A 20 -3.07 1.43 2.74
CA TRP A 20 -2.16 1.03 1.67
C TRP A 20 -0.74 1.35 2.11
N LEU A 21 0.21 0.51 1.72
CA LEU A 21 1.64 0.78 1.83
C LEU A 21 2.21 0.99 0.43
N ILE A 22 3.04 2.01 0.27
CA ILE A 22 3.75 2.30 -0.97
C ILE A 22 5.24 2.38 -0.63
N GLY A 23 6.08 1.61 -1.32
CA GLY A 23 7.52 1.57 -1.09
C GLY A 23 8.31 1.19 -2.34
N ASP A 24 9.62 1.43 -2.32
CA ASP A 24 10.54 1.15 -3.43
C ASP A 24 11.40 -0.09 -3.19
N MET A 25 11.45 -0.60 -1.97
CA MET A 25 12.17 -1.81 -1.62
C MET A 25 11.23 -2.95 -1.20
N PRO A 26 11.58 -4.23 -1.49
CA PRO A 26 10.80 -5.38 -1.03
C PRO A 26 10.54 -5.36 0.49
N ARG A 27 11.51 -4.85 1.27
CA ARG A 27 11.42 -4.73 2.73
C ARG A 27 10.31 -3.79 3.21
N ASP A 28 9.87 -2.84 2.39
CA ASP A 28 8.74 -1.96 2.73
C ASP A 28 7.44 -2.77 2.72
N CYS A 29 7.23 -3.55 1.66
CA CYS A 29 6.09 -4.47 1.53
C CYS A 29 6.08 -5.52 2.64
N GLU A 30 7.24 -6.13 2.93
CA GLU A 30 7.39 -7.04 4.08
C GLU A 30 7.00 -6.36 5.40
N SER A 31 7.40 -5.10 5.59
CA SER A 31 7.05 -4.34 6.80
C SER A 31 5.53 -4.11 6.90
N GLY A 32 4.86 -3.77 5.80
CA GLY A 32 3.40 -3.60 5.73
C GLY A 32 2.63 -4.87 6.04
N VAL A 33 3.01 -5.99 5.41
CA VAL A 33 2.40 -7.30 5.67
C VAL A 33 2.59 -7.70 7.13
N ASN A 34 3.80 -7.52 7.68
CA ASN A 34 4.08 -7.79 9.10
C ASN A 34 3.30 -6.86 10.05
N ALA A 35 2.88 -5.69 9.59
CA ALA A 35 2.04 -4.78 10.37
C ALA A 35 0.55 -5.16 10.32
N GLY A 36 0.13 -5.97 9.33
CA GLY A 36 -1.27 -6.39 9.13
C GLY A 36 -1.95 -5.76 7.91
N ILE A 37 -1.23 -5.07 7.04
CA ILE A 37 -1.78 -4.58 5.76
C ILE A 37 -1.89 -5.76 4.79
N ASP A 38 -3.01 -5.82 4.05
CA ASP A 38 -3.21 -6.81 2.99
C ASP A 38 -2.06 -6.75 1.96
N ALA A 39 -1.54 -7.90 1.55
CA ALA A 39 -0.43 -7.98 0.61
C ALA A 39 -0.74 -7.32 -0.75
N ASP A 40 -2.00 -7.35 -1.21
CA ASP A 40 -2.42 -6.67 -2.44
C ASP A 40 -2.46 -5.14 -2.31
N ARG A 41 -2.37 -4.62 -1.08
CA ARG A 41 -2.28 -3.18 -0.79
C ARG A 41 -0.87 -2.72 -0.41
N CYS A 42 0.11 -3.60 -0.53
CA CYS A 42 1.54 -3.27 -0.42
C CYS A 42 2.13 -3.10 -1.83
N LEU A 43 2.27 -1.86 -2.28
CA LEU A 43 2.71 -1.51 -3.63
C LEU A 43 4.22 -1.29 -3.69
N LEU A 44 4.91 -2.19 -4.40
CA LEU A 44 6.32 -2.04 -4.74
C LEU A 44 6.45 -1.28 -6.07
N ILE A 45 7.04 -0.08 -6.03
CA ILE A 45 7.18 0.81 -7.18
C ILE A 45 8.66 1.00 -7.54
N GLY A 46 9.02 0.76 -8.79
CA GLY A 46 10.39 0.94 -9.30
C GLY A 46 10.66 0.03 -10.51
N GLU A 47 11.88 0.10 -11.05
CA GLU A 47 12.27 -0.68 -12.25
C GLU A 47 12.07 -2.19 -12.07
N GLU A 48 12.33 -2.70 -10.86
CA GLU A 48 12.13 -4.12 -10.50
C GLU A 48 10.86 -4.35 -9.68
N GLY A 49 10.03 -3.31 -9.51
CA GLY A 49 8.80 -3.37 -8.72
C GLY A 49 7.63 -4.00 -9.46
N ARG A 50 6.56 -4.32 -8.72
CA ARG A 50 5.27 -4.74 -9.31
C ARG A 50 4.71 -3.67 -10.24
N PHE A 51 5.00 -2.40 -9.95
CA PHE A 51 4.64 -1.26 -10.78
C PHE A 51 5.91 -0.49 -11.17
N THR A 52 6.02 -0.16 -12.45
CA THR A 52 7.19 0.57 -12.98
C THR A 52 7.28 1.99 -12.44
N ASP A 53 6.14 2.60 -12.14
CA ASP A 53 6.04 3.98 -11.66
C ASP A 53 4.75 4.20 -10.85
N VAL A 54 4.63 5.40 -10.29
CA VAL A 54 3.47 5.83 -9.49
C VAL A 54 2.18 5.87 -10.32
N LEU A 55 2.25 6.18 -11.62
CA LEU A 55 1.06 6.25 -12.47
C LEU A 55 0.48 4.86 -12.73
N ALA A 56 1.32 3.85 -12.96
CA ALA A 56 0.91 2.46 -13.08
C ALA A 56 0.26 1.95 -11.79
N ALA A 57 0.85 2.25 -10.63
CA ALA A 57 0.30 1.92 -9.33
C ALA A 57 -1.06 2.62 -9.08
N ALA A 58 -1.17 3.92 -9.37
CA ALA A 58 -2.41 4.67 -9.18
C ALA A 58 -3.56 4.15 -10.04
N ARG A 59 -3.29 3.78 -11.30
CA ARG A 59 -4.29 3.14 -12.18
C ARG A 59 -4.82 1.83 -11.60
N HIS A 60 -3.94 1.04 -10.98
CA HIS A 60 -4.34 -0.20 -10.31
C HIS A 60 -5.24 0.07 -9.10
N VAL A 61 -4.86 1.01 -8.24
CA VAL A 61 -5.67 1.39 -7.05
C VAL A 61 -7.05 1.86 -7.46
N VAL A 62 -7.15 2.75 -8.46
CA VAL A 62 -8.45 3.25 -8.96
C VAL A 62 -9.25 2.13 -9.62
N GLY A 63 -8.60 1.19 -10.32
CA GLY A 63 -9.27 0.03 -10.91
C GLY A 63 -9.78 -1.00 -9.90
N MET A 64 -9.13 -1.12 -8.72
CA MET A 64 -9.59 -1.97 -7.62
C MET A 64 -10.72 -1.33 -6.81
N ALA A 65 -10.67 -0.01 -6.66
CA ALA A 65 -11.72 0.79 -6.05
C ALA A 65 -12.81 1.04 -7.10
N ASP A 66 -13.60 0.00 -7.43
CA ASP A 66 -14.71 0.02 -8.39
C ASP A 66 -15.33 1.42 -8.55
N PRO A 67 -14.93 2.19 -9.58
CA PRO A 67 -15.48 3.50 -9.76
C PRO A 67 -16.85 3.28 -10.38
N ALA A 68 -17.88 3.21 -9.53
CA ALA A 68 -19.24 3.36 -9.99
C ALA A 68 -19.26 4.54 -10.98
N PRO A 69 -19.80 4.37 -12.20
CA PRO A 69 -19.73 5.41 -13.21
C PRO A 69 -20.34 6.69 -12.65
N ILE A 70 -19.59 7.79 -12.74
CA ILE A 70 -20.12 9.11 -12.46
C ILE A 70 -21.09 9.42 -13.61
N LEU A 71 -22.38 9.17 -13.36
CA LEU A 71 -23.50 9.60 -14.20
C LEU A 71 -23.63 11.13 -14.18
#